data_AF-A0A8F4KJ10-F1
#
_entry.id   AF-A0A8F4KJ10-F1
#
_cell.length_a   1.000
_cell.length_b   1.000
_cell.length_c   1.000
_cell.angle_alpha   90.00
_cell.angle_beta   90.00
_cell.angle_gamma   90.00
#
_symmetry.space_group_name_H-M   'P 1'
#
loop_
_entity.id
_entity.type
_entity.pdbx_description
1 polymer ?
#
loop_
_entity_poly.entity_id
_entity_poly.type
_entity_poly.pdbx_seq_one_letter_code
_entity_poly.pdbx_strand_id
1 'polypeptide(L)'
;MDMLDVIGIGIGPFNLSLAALIQPTGLRALFFEKRVKFSWHPGLMLPQSQLQVSPLKDCVTLVNPTSPYSFLNYLAVHRRLYSFVNKGGNSTSRREFTHYYQWVAQCPDTLRFGEEVIDIRPCNKGYCVTTTARTYHARAVVVGVGVEPKVPACARQVVGETVYHVDDYLNRKPFSEDEHVLVVGGGQSGAEVVEHMLTESGPDKITWATSHANLFAMDDNAFVNEAYMPSYSQRFHTLPIQRRRAIVESEKLTSDGISASLCNRLYEALYERSVHSTLADCFSSVAFGANGRDHTPQRSLAYRVDLARHVAAQRHKRGQNHPGNRFSAAPFAIRSEAARRRKP
;
A
#
# COMPACT_ATOMS: atom_id res chain seq x y z
N MET A 1 31.51 -1.72 28.80
CA MET A 1 30.18 -1.55 28.17
C MET A 1 29.46 -2.87 28.28
N ASP A 2 28.25 -2.88 28.83
CA ASP A 2 27.48 -4.10 29.00
C ASP A 2 27.00 -4.64 27.63
N MET A 3 27.25 -5.93 27.39
CA MET A 3 26.87 -6.63 26.15
C MET A 3 25.35 -6.83 26.08
N LEU A 4 24.67 -6.30 25.07
CA LEU A 4 23.25 -6.58 24.84
C LEU A 4 23.05 -7.98 24.24
N ASP A 5 21.90 -8.58 24.47
CA ASP A 5 21.53 -9.84 23.83
C ASP A 5 21.08 -9.59 22.38
N VAL A 6 20.31 -8.51 22.16
CA VAL A 6 19.77 -8.12 20.85
C VAL A 6 19.82 -6.61 20.67
N ILE A 7 20.19 -6.18 19.47
CA ILE A 7 19.89 -4.83 18.96
C ILE A 7 18.95 -4.95 17.76
N GLY A 8 17.83 -4.23 17.78
CA GLY A 8 16.97 -4.05 16.62
C GLY A 8 17.23 -2.72 15.91
N ILE A 9 17.25 -2.75 14.58
CA ILE A 9 17.48 -1.57 13.73
C ILE A 9 16.20 -1.25 12.95
N GLY A 10 15.65 -0.05 13.16
CA GLY A 10 14.34 0.38 12.68
C GLY A 10 13.24 0.00 13.67
N ILE A 11 12.35 0.93 14.01
CA ILE A 11 11.16 0.68 14.85
C ILE A 11 9.91 0.76 13.97
N GLY A 12 9.83 -0.16 13.01
CA GLY A 12 8.59 -0.48 12.30
C GLY A 12 7.76 -1.55 13.03
N PRO A 13 6.59 -1.94 12.51
CA PRO A 13 5.69 -2.91 13.15
C PRO A 13 6.36 -4.21 13.60
N PHE A 14 7.29 -4.75 12.82
CA PHE A 14 7.96 -6.02 13.11
C PHE A 14 8.90 -5.92 14.32
N ASN A 15 9.76 -4.90 14.37
CA ASN A 15 10.65 -4.71 15.52
C ASN A 15 9.91 -4.18 16.74
N LEU A 16 8.80 -3.45 16.55
CA LEU A 16 7.90 -3.08 17.64
C LEU A 16 7.24 -4.32 18.28
N SER A 17 6.81 -5.29 17.45
CA SER A 17 6.34 -6.60 17.91
C SER A 17 7.42 -7.35 18.69
N LEU A 18 8.64 -7.41 18.16
CA LEU A 18 9.75 -8.07 18.85
C LEU A 18 10.08 -7.40 20.19
N ALA A 19 10.10 -6.06 20.24
CA ALA A 19 10.33 -5.31 21.47
C ALA A 19 9.28 -5.62 22.55
N ALA A 20 8.00 -5.68 22.16
CA ALA A 20 6.90 -6.03 23.06
C ALA A 20 7.00 -7.49 23.57
N LEU A 21 7.39 -8.43 22.72
CA LEU A 21 7.53 -9.85 23.07
C LEU A 21 8.79 -10.18 23.87
N ILE A 22 9.85 -9.38 23.74
CA ILE A 22 11.09 -9.56 24.48
C ILE A 22 10.95 -9.10 25.94
N GLN A 23 10.11 -8.09 26.22
CA GLN A 23 9.98 -7.50 27.57
C GLN A 23 9.82 -8.53 28.70
N PRO A 24 8.96 -9.56 28.62
CA PRO A 24 8.79 -10.55 29.69
C PRO A 24 9.92 -11.59 29.81
N THR A 25 10.90 -11.60 28.89
CA THR A 25 11.93 -12.64 28.82
C THR A 25 13.18 -12.35 29.66
N GLY A 26 13.37 -11.09 30.09
CA GLY A 26 14.58 -10.64 30.79
C GLY A 26 15.80 -10.45 29.89
N LEU A 27 15.69 -10.67 28.58
CA LEU A 27 16.77 -10.38 27.63
C LEU A 27 17.07 -8.88 27.58
N ARG A 28 18.35 -8.52 27.52
CA ARG A 28 18.77 -7.12 27.38
C ARG A 28 18.72 -6.71 25.93
N ALA A 29 17.75 -5.88 25.56
CA ALA A 29 17.56 -5.44 24.19
C ALA A 29 17.44 -3.92 24.07
N LEU A 30 17.91 -3.38 22.95
CA LEU A 30 17.62 -2.02 22.51
C LEU A 30 17.17 -2.02 21.04
N PHE A 31 16.24 -1.14 20.71
CA PHE A 31 15.76 -0.93 19.35
C PHE A 31 15.94 0.53 18.96
N PHE A 32 16.52 0.79 17.80
CA PHE A 32 16.87 2.15 17.35
C PHE A 32 16.04 2.58 16.15
N GLU A 33 15.56 3.82 16.16
CA GLU A 33 14.84 4.47 15.06
C GLU A 33 15.37 5.90 14.88
N LYS A 34 15.66 6.26 13.64
CA LYS A 34 16.15 7.61 13.31
C LYS A 34 15.09 8.69 13.48
N ARG A 35 13.81 8.36 13.26
CA ARG A 35 12.69 9.27 13.51
C ARG A 35 12.52 9.50 15.01
N VAL A 36 12.08 10.69 15.40
CA VAL A 36 11.83 11.05 16.80
C VAL A 36 10.55 10.46 17.39
N LYS A 37 9.70 9.83 16.55
CA LYS A 37 8.45 9.18 16.97
C LYS A 37 8.07 8.08 15.98
N PHE A 38 7.25 7.14 16.45
CA PHE A 38 6.70 6.08 15.60
C PHE A 38 5.81 6.67 14.49
N SER A 39 6.00 6.16 13.27
CA SER A 39 5.21 6.52 12.10
C SER A 39 5.13 5.35 11.11
N TRP A 40 3.91 5.01 10.72
CA TRP A 40 3.62 3.89 9.80
C TRP A 40 2.87 4.43 8.57
N HIS A 41 3.57 4.51 7.43
CA HIS A 41 3.08 5.02 6.14
C HIS A 41 2.28 6.34 6.23
N PRO A 42 2.89 7.43 6.77
CA PRO A 42 2.16 8.67 7.04
C PRO A 42 1.58 9.32 5.77
N GLY A 43 2.25 9.24 4.62
CA GLY A 43 1.77 9.85 3.38
C GLY A 43 0.62 9.09 2.71
N LEU A 44 0.20 7.95 3.28
CA LEU A 44 -0.93 7.13 2.82
C LEU A 44 -2.01 6.95 3.89
N MET A 45 -2.01 7.77 4.94
CA MET A 45 -3.01 7.71 6.02
C MET A 45 -4.37 8.31 5.60
N LEU A 46 -4.95 7.79 4.52
CA LEU A 46 -6.20 8.29 3.95
C LEU A 46 -7.39 7.98 4.88
N PRO A 47 -8.38 8.88 5.00
CA PRO A 47 -9.49 8.73 5.97
C PRO A 47 -10.26 7.41 5.85
N GLN A 48 -10.45 6.91 4.63
CA GLN A 48 -11.25 5.73 4.31
C GLN A 48 -10.48 4.41 4.49
N SER A 49 -9.18 4.48 4.75
CA SER A 49 -8.31 3.31 4.72
C SER A 49 -8.57 2.32 5.85
N GLN A 50 -8.72 1.05 5.49
CA GLN A 50 -8.90 -0.07 6.43
C GLN A 50 -7.65 -0.96 6.45
N LEU A 51 -7.46 -1.66 7.57
CA LEU A 51 -6.50 -2.74 7.66
C LEU A 51 -6.99 -3.91 6.81
N GLN A 52 -6.11 -4.46 5.97
CA GLN A 52 -6.42 -5.58 5.08
C GLN A 52 -6.33 -6.94 5.78
N VAL A 53 -5.90 -6.97 7.03
CA VAL A 53 -5.76 -8.19 7.84
C VAL A 53 -6.57 -8.08 9.12
N SER A 54 -6.85 -9.22 9.74
CA SER A 54 -7.47 -9.27 11.06
C SER A 54 -6.63 -8.44 12.06
N PRO A 55 -7.26 -7.59 12.90
CA PRO A 55 -6.55 -6.87 13.95
C PRO A 55 -5.99 -7.79 15.03
N LEU A 56 -6.35 -9.08 15.06
CA LEU A 56 -5.70 -10.08 15.92
C LEU A 56 -4.30 -10.48 15.41
N LYS A 57 -3.96 -10.14 14.16
CA LYS A 57 -2.57 -10.15 13.67
C LYS A 57 -1.82 -8.88 14.13
N ASP A 58 -1.99 -8.53 15.41
CA ASP A 58 -1.30 -7.41 16.05
C ASP A 58 0.15 -7.76 16.43
N CYS A 59 0.79 -6.94 17.26
CA CYS A 59 2.18 -7.15 17.65
C CYS A 59 2.42 -8.43 18.45
N VAL A 60 1.42 -8.99 19.15
CA VAL A 60 1.69 -9.96 20.23
C VAL A 60 0.68 -11.11 20.30
N THR A 61 -0.57 -10.91 19.91
CA THR A 61 -1.70 -11.80 20.22
C THR A 61 -1.48 -13.22 19.70
N LEU A 62 -0.92 -13.40 18.50
CA LEU A 62 -0.68 -14.74 17.95
C LEU A 62 0.49 -15.49 18.59
N VAL A 63 1.29 -14.84 19.45
CA VAL A 63 2.40 -15.45 20.20
C VAL A 63 2.06 -15.53 21.68
N ASN A 64 1.51 -14.46 22.24
CA ASN A 64 1.12 -14.33 23.63
C ASN A 64 -0.20 -13.54 23.74
N PRO A 65 -1.37 -14.22 23.69
CA PRO A 65 -2.68 -13.58 23.77
C PRO A 65 -2.93 -12.79 25.07
N THR A 66 -2.21 -13.09 26.15
CA THR A 66 -2.35 -12.39 27.45
C THR A 66 -1.43 -11.18 27.58
N SER A 67 -0.63 -10.89 26.55
CA SER A 67 0.28 -9.75 26.56
C SER A 67 -0.49 -8.43 26.76
N PRO A 68 0.01 -7.54 27.64
CA PRO A 68 -0.60 -6.23 27.84
C PRO A 68 -0.51 -5.36 26.57
N TYR A 69 0.29 -5.74 25.57
CA TYR A 69 0.43 -5.01 24.31
C TYR A 69 -0.53 -5.48 23.21
N SER A 70 -1.52 -6.33 23.52
CA SER A 70 -2.52 -6.77 22.53
C SER A 70 -3.44 -5.62 22.10
N PHE A 71 -3.94 -5.68 20.88
CA PHE A 71 -4.91 -4.73 20.35
C PHE A 71 -6.21 -4.75 21.16
N LEU A 72 -6.62 -5.91 21.68
CA LEU A 72 -7.76 -6.02 22.58
C LEU A 72 -7.53 -5.26 23.90
N ASN A 73 -6.35 -5.37 24.50
CA ASN A 73 -6.02 -4.61 25.70
C ASN A 73 -5.93 -3.10 25.40
N TYR A 74 -5.38 -2.71 24.24
CA TYR A 74 -5.42 -1.33 23.77
C TYR A 74 -6.86 -0.79 23.72
N LEU A 75 -7.80 -1.53 23.13
CA LEU A 75 -9.20 -1.13 23.09
C LEU A 75 -9.81 -0.99 24.49
N ALA A 76 -9.47 -1.88 25.42
CA ALA A 76 -9.94 -1.83 26.80
C ALA A 76 -9.43 -0.59 27.54
N VAL A 77 -8.11 -0.33 27.49
CA VAL A 77 -7.45 0.83 28.11
C VAL A 77 -8.03 2.15 27.56
N HIS A 78 -8.35 2.20 26.26
CA HIS A 78 -8.93 3.38 25.63
C HIS A 78 -10.47 3.44 25.72
N ARG A 79 -11.10 2.54 26.48
CA ARG A 79 -12.57 2.47 26.67
C ARG A 79 -13.36 2.34 25.37
N ARG A 80 -12.79 1.67 24.37
CA ARG A 80 -13.37 1.46 23.04
C ARG A 80 -13.78 0.01 22.79
N LEU A 81 -13.46 -0.93 23.69
CA LEU A 81 -13.69 -2.37 23.47
C LEU A 81 -15.15 -2.71 23.15
N TYR A 82 -16.11 -2.27 23.96
CA TYR A 82 -17.53 -2.51 23.69
C TYR A 82 -17.99 -1.84 22.39
N SER A 83 -17.55 -0.60 22.12
CA SER A 83 -17.87 0.09 20.86
C SER A 83 -17.29 -0.62 19.64
N PHE A 84 -16.10 -1.21 19.77
CA PHE A 84 -15.45 -1.98 18.71
C PHE A 84 -16.24 -3.27 18.41
N VAL A 85 -16.69 -3.97 19.46
CA VAL A 85 -17.59 -5.15 19.31
C VAL A 85 -18.90 -4.74 18.64
N ASN A 86 -19.51 -3.64 19.10
CA ASN A 86 -20.81 -3.17 18.58
C ASN A 86 -20.73 -2.63 17.14
N LYS A 87 -19.60 -2.04 16.72
CA LYS A 87 -19.40 -1.57 15.35
C LYS A 87 -19.64 -2.67 14.33
N GLY A 88 -19.37 -3.93 14.71
CA GLY A 88 -19.42 -5.07 13.80
C GLY A 88 -18.30 -5.03 12.76
N GLY A 89 -18.02 -6.19 12.18
CA GLY A 89 -16.99 -6.35 11.15
C GLY A 89 -15.62 -6.78 11.70
N ASN A 90 -14.82 -7.38 10.81
CA ASN A 90 -13.58 -8.08 11.17
C ASN A 90 -12.33 -7.19 10.99
N SER A 91 -12.49 -5.88 10.76
CA SER A 91 -11.39 -4.96 10.45
C SER A 91 -11.48 -3.62 11.20
N THR A 92 -10.34 -2.95 11.29
CA THR A 92 -10.15 -1.63 11.88
C THR A 92 -9.57 -0.65 10.86
N SER A 93 -9.75 0.64 11.08
CA SER A 93 -9.14 1.67 10.24
C SER A 93 -7.61 1.66 10.39
N ARG A 94 -6.87 2.00 9.33
CA ARG A 94 -5.41 2.21 9.44
C ARG A 94 -5.04 3.26 10.48
N ARG A 95 -5.90 4.28 10.66
CA ARG A 95 -5.74 5.32 11.68
C ARG A 95 -5.76 4.76 13.10
N GLU A 96 -6.77 3.96 13.44
CA GLU A 96 -6.88 3.33 14.77
C GLU A 96 -5.74 2.33 15.01
N PHE A 97 -5.36 1.54 14.00
CA PHE A 97 -4.24 0.60 14.15
C PHE A 97 -2.88 1.31 14.25
N THR A 98 -2.71 2.46 13.59
CA THR A 98 -1.53 3.31 13.77
C THR A 98 -1.47 3.88 15.18
N HIS A 99 -2.61 4.31 15.72
CA HIS A 99 -2.69 4.76 17.11
C HIS A 99 -2.36 3.62 18.10
N TYR A 100 -2.81 2.39 17.82
CA TYR A 100 -2.38 1.21 18.55
C TYR A 100 -0.84 1.03 18.52
N TYR A 101 -0.21 1.11 17.35
CA TYR A 101 1.26 1.02 17.28
C TYR A 101 1.96 2.15 18.04
N GLN A 102 1.44 3.38 17.96
CA GLN A 102 1.98 4.51 18.72
C GLN A 102 1.86 4.29 20.23
N TRP A 103 0.75 3.72 20.68
CA TRP A 103 0.55 3.33 22.08
C TRP A 103 1.53 2.23 22.50
N VAL A 104 1.71 1.18 21.70
CA VAL A 104 2.73 0.14 21.97
C VAL A 104 4.12 0.76 21.95
N ALA A 105 4.40 1.78 21.14
CA ALA A 105 5.71 2.43 21.08
C ALA A 105 6.03 3.33 22.30
N GLN A 106 5.06 3.63 23.16
CA GLN A 106 5.27 4.44 24.37
C GLN A 106 5.67 3.61 25.59
N CYS A 107 5.41 2.31 25.58
CA CYS A 107 5.51 1.47 26.77
C CYS A 107 6.85 0.71 26.96
N PRO A 108 7.57 0.27 25.90
CA PRO A 108 8.81 -0.48 26.09
C PRO A 108 10.00 0.45 26.34
N ASP A 109 10.64 0.30 27.51
CA ASP A 109 11.88 0.99 27.89
C ASP A 109 13.08 0.65 26.99
N THR A 110 12.92 -0.30 26.07
CA THR A 110 13.93 -0.78 25.12
C THR A 110 13.98 0.03 23.82
N LEU A 111 13.01 0.92 23.58
CA LEU A 111 12.94 1.72 22.34
C LEU A 111 13.76 3.01 22.45
N ARG A 112 14.49 3.36 21.39
CA ARG A 112 15.28 4.58 21.24
C ARG A 112 14.96 5.26 19.92
N PHE A 113 14.14 6.31 19.99
CA PHE A 113 13.82 7.17 18.85
C PHE A 113 14.82 8.33 18.76
N GLY A 114 14.99 8.88 17.55
CA GLY A 114 15.94 9.97 17.27
C GLY A 114 17.41 9.52 17.23
N GLU A 115 17.68 8.21 17.17
CA GLU A 115 19.03 7.65 17.19
C GLU A 115 19.19 6.73 15.96
N GLU A 116 20.02 7.16 15.01
CA GLU A 116 20.25 6.45 13.75
C GLU A 116 21.43 5.50 13.90
N VAL A 117 21.27 4.25 13.48
CA VAL A 117 22.37 3.29 13.35
C VAL A 117 23.08 3.56 12.03
N ILE A 118 24.39 3.84 12.10
CA ILE A 118 25.20 4.22 10.94
C ILE A 118 26.17 3.12 10.50
N ASP A 119 26.51 2.18 11.37
CA ASP A 119 27.46 1.11 11.05
C ASP A 119 27.28 -0.13 11.94
N ILE A 120 27.56 -1.31 11.37
CA ILE A 120 27.52 -2.61 12.05
C ILE A 120 28.78 -3.39 11.65
N ARG A 121 29.62 -3.71 12.63
CA ARG A 121 30.84 -4.50 12.41
C ARG A 121 30.83 -5.76 13.27
N PRO A 122 31.31 -6.91 12.75
CA PRO A 122 31.53 -8.08 13.59
C PRO A 122 32.61 -7.78 14.65
N CYS A 123 32.45 -8.36 15.83
CA CYS A 123 33.44 -8.32 16.91
C CYS A 123 33.55 -9.69 17.60
N ASN A 124 34.54 -9.89 18.48
CA ASN A 124 34.87 -11.20 19.05
C ASN A 124 33.68 -11.98 19.66
N LYS A 125 32.64 -11.30 20.14
CA LYS A 125 31.45 -11.91 20.77
C LYS A 125 30.12 -11.34 20.25
N GLY A 126 30.04 -11.04 18.96
CA GLY A 126 28.82 -10.56 18.30
C GLY A 126 29.10 -9.40 17.36
N TYR A 127 28.44 -8.27 17.60
CA TYR A 127 28.46 -7.09 16.75
C TYR A 127 28.75 -5.82 17.56
N CYS A 128 29.55 -4.92 16.97
CA CYS A 128 29.64 -3.52 17.35
C CYS A 128 28.66 -2.72 16.49
N VAL A 129 27.67 -2.10 17.11
CA VAL A 129 26.66 -1.26 16.42
C VAL A 129 26.94 0.19 16.76
N THR A 130 27.28 0.99 15.76
CA THR A 130 27.54 2.42 15.94
C THR A 130 26.29 3.21 15.58
N THR A 131 25.84 4.05 16.51
CA THR A 131 24.77 5.01 16.28
C THR A 131 25.33 6.43 16.18
N THR A 132 24.46 7.39 15.85
CA THR A 132 24.78 8.82 15.93
C THR A 132 25.18 9.29 17.32
N ALA A 133 24.83 8.54 18.38
CA ALA A 133 25.17 8.89 19.76
C ALA A 133 26.42 8.16 20.27
N ARG A 134 26.50 6.83 20.08
CA ARG A 134 27.61 6.02 20.59
C ARG A 134 27.64 4.61 19.98
N THR A 135 28.66 3.84 20.34
CA THR A 135 28.77 2.42 19.98
C THR A 135 28.22 1.52 21.08
N TYR A 136 27.48 0.49 20.68
CA TYR A 136 26.93 -0.58 21.51
C TYR A 136 27.51 -1.93 21.08
N HIS A 137 27.50 -2.88 22.00
CA HIS A 137 27.86 -4.26 21.72
C HIS A 137 26.63 -5.15 21.89
N ALA A 138 26.38 -6.05 20.94
CA ALA A 138 25.27 -6.99 21.01
C ALA A 138 25.64 -8.37 20.46
N ARG A 139 25.05 -9.43 21.02
CA ARG A 139 25.25 -10.81 20.54
C ARG A 139 24.54 -11.05 19.21
N ALA A 140 23.38 -10.44 19.01
CA ALA A 140 22.60 -10.51 17.78
C ALA A 140 22.10 -9.14 17.33
N VAL A 141 21.90 -8.99 16.02
CA VAL A 141 21.33 -7.80 15.40
C VAL A 141 20.13 -8.21 14.54
N VAL A 142 19.00 -7.52 14.71
CA VAL A 142 17.77 -7.73 13.94
C VAL A 142 17.52 -6.50 13.07
N VAL A 143 17.54 -6.68 11.75
CA VAL A 143 17.37 -5.58 10.79
C VAL A 143 15.91 -5.50 10.32
N GLY A 144 15.24 -4.42 10.68
CA GLY A 144 13.82 -4.16 10.39
C GLY A 144 13.58 -2.74 9.85
N VAL A 145 14.42 -2.30 8.91
CA VAL A 145 14.41 -0.93 8.36
C VAL A 145 13.31 -0.66 7.32
N GLY A 146 12.49 -1.66 7.01
CA GLY A 146 11.42 -1.55 6.02
C GLY A 146 11.93 -1.62 4.58
N VAL A 147 11.18 -1.01 3.66
CA VAL A 147 11.46 -0.98 2.22
C VAL A 147 11.50 0.45 1.71
N GLU A 148 12.30 0.71 0.68
CA GLU A 148 12.36 2.00 0.02
C GLU A 148 11.31 2.10 -1.10
N PRO A 149 10.71 3.30 -1.32
CA PRO A 149 9.87 3.59 -2.46
C PRO A 149 10.50 3.18 -3.80
N LYS A 150 9.74 2.50 -4.66
CA LYS A 150 10.22 2.03 -5.97
C LYS A 150 9.65 2.91 -7.08
N VAL A 151 10.53 3.63 -7.76
CA VAL A 151 10.19 4.42 -8.96
C VAL A 151 10.76 3.74 -10.22
N PRO A 152 9.93 3.54 -11.27
CA PRO A 152 10.40 3.00 -12.55
C PRO A 152 11.55 3.80 -13.13
N ALA A 153 12.52 3.12 -13.77
CA ALA A 153 13.74 3.75 -14.27
C ALA A 153 13.47 4.95 -15.20
N CYS A 154 12.45 4.86 -16.07
CA CYS A 154 12.05 5.93 -16.97
C CYS A 154 11.51 7.19 -16.26
N ALA A 155 11.02 7.06 -15.03
CA ALA A 155 10.43 8.16 -14.27
C ALA A 155 11.41 8.80 -13.27
N ARG A 156 12.55 8.16 -12.98
CA ARG A 156 13.48 8.62 -11.92
C ARG A 156 13.99 10.04 -12.13
N GLN A 157 14.26 10.44 -13.37
CA GLN A 157 14.79 11.78 -13.69
C GLN A 157 13.74 12.89 -13.62
N VAL A 158 12.45 12.53 -13.63
CA VAL A 158 11.34 13.50 -13.60
C VAL A 158 10.65 13.56 -12.24
N VAL A 159 11.10 12.78 -11.25
CA VAL A 159 10.61 12.87 -9.87
C VAL A 159 10.88 14.27 -9.35
N GLY A 160 9.85 14.91 -8.79
CA GLY A 160 9.90 16.30 -8.35
C GLY A 160 8.55 16.75 -7.78
N GLU A 161 8.12 17.95 -8.15
CA GLU A 161 6.85 18.52 -7.68
C GLU A 161 5.63 17.79 -8.28
N THR A 162 5.66 17.51 -9.59
CA THR A 162 4.53 16.96 -10.34
C THR A 162 4.55 15.43 -10.53
N VAL A 163 5.68 14.79 -10.27
CA VAL A 163 5.81 13.32 -10.32
C VAL A 163 6.43 12.87 -9.01
N TYR A 164 5.71 12.05 -8.26
CA TYR A 164 6.16 11.60 -6.95
C TYR A 164 5.62 10.20 -6.67
N HIS A 165 6.25 9.51 -5.73
CA HIS A 165 5.80 8.20 -5.27
C HIS A 165 4.57 8.37 -4.36
N VAL A 166 3.66 7.40 -4.40
CA VAL A 166 2.39 7.43 -3.66
C VAL A 166 2.59 7.57 -2.14
N ASP A 167 3.71 7.11 -1.60
CA ASP A 167 4.09 7.26 -0.18
C ASP A 167 4.24 8.73 0.28
N ASP A 168 4.28 9.67 -0.65
CA ASP A 168 4.34 11.12 -0.36
C ASP A 168 3.00 11.83 -0.62
N TYR A 169 1.96 11.10 -1.02
CA TYR A 169 0.70 11.66 -1.53
C TYR A 169 0.07 12.72 -0.61
N LEU A 170 -0.13 12.41 0.68
CA LEU A 170 -0.74 13.34 1.64
C LEU A 170 0.18 14.50 2.06
N ASN A 171 1.47 14.47 1.72
CA ASN A 171 2.39 15.58 1.97
C ASN A 171 2.40 16.58 0.80
N ARG A 172 1.70 16.27 -0.30
CA ARG A 172 1.58 17.15 -1.47
C ARG A 172 0.37 18.05 -1.34
N LYS A 173 0.39 19.13 -2.12
CA LYS A 173 -0.77 20.01 -2.23
C LYS A 173 -1.95 19.21 -2.80
N PRO A 174 -3.18 19.42 -2.28
CA PRO A 174 -4.38 18.90 -2.93
C PRO A 174 -4.44 19.36 -4.39
N PHE A 175 -5.02 18.53 -5.25
CA PHE A 175 -5.20 18.86 -6.65
C PHE A 175 -6.27 19.94 -6.82
N SER A 176 -6.03 20.83 -7.77
CA SER A 176 -7.00 21.83 -8.22
C SER A 176 -8.01 21.18 -9.18
N GLU A 177 -9.22 21.75 -9.27
CA GLU A 177 -10.31 21.21 -10.12
C GLU A 177 -10.01 21.29 -11.62
N ASP A 178 -8.96 21.98 -12.05
CA ASP A 178 -8.50 22.09 -13.45
C ASP A 178 -7.33 21.14 -13.79
N GLU A 179 -6.84 20.37 -12.81
CA GLU A 179 -5.70 19.49 -13.00
C GLU A 179 -6.08 18.13 -13.61
N HIS A 180 -5.17 17.57 -14.41
CA HIS A 180 -5.29 16.23 -15.00
C HIS A 180 -4.23 15.32 -14.39
N VAL A 181 -4.66 14.27 -13.69
CA VAL A 181 -3.78 13.42 -12.88
C VAL A 181 -3.62 12.03 -13.49
N LEU A 182 -2.38 11.55 -13.57
CA LEU A 182 -2.04 10.18 -13.95
C LEU A 182 -1.61 9.39 -12.71
N VAL A 183 -2.33 8.31 -12.39
CA VAL A 183 -1.94 7.32 -11.39
C VAL A 183 -1.32 6.11 -12.09
N VAL A 184 -0.12 5.72 -11.67
CA VAL A 184 0.58 4.54 -12.19
C VAL A 184 0.71 3.49 -11.10
N GLY A 185 0.12 2.31 -11.33
CA GLY A 185 0.12 1.17 -10.41
C GLY A 185 -1.30 0.75 -10.02
N GLY A 186 -1.60 -0.55 -10.14
CA GLY A 186 -2.93 -1.12 -9.89
C GLY A 186 -3.07 -1.91 -8.59
N GLY A 187 -2.19 -1.68 -7.61
CA GLY A 187 -2.30 -2.29 -6.28
C GLY A 187 -3.13 -1.45 -5.31
N GLN A 188 -3.27 -1.91 -4.06
CA GLN A 188 -4.06 -1.27 -3.01
C GLN A 188 -3.81 0.25 -2.88
N SER A 189 -2.55 0.70 -2.76
CA SER A 189 -2.24 2.12 -2.53
C SER A 189 -2.68 3.02 -3.68
N GLY A 190 -2.52 2.56 -4.94
CA GLY A 190 -2.99 3.31 -6.11
C GLY A 190 -4.51 3.40 -6.14
N ALA A 191 -5.19 2.30 -5.79
CA ALA A 191 -6.64 2.24 -5.70
C ALA A 191 -7.21 3.17 -4.60
N GLU A 192 -6.59 3.22 -3.43
CA GLU A 192 -7.02 4.11 -2.33
C GLU A 192 -6.83 5.59 -2.69
N VAL A 193 -5.74 5.94 -3.39
CA VAL A 193 -5.53 7.31 -3.87
C VAL A 193 -6.58 7.70 -4.92
N VAL A 194 -6.90 6.78 -5.84
CA VAL A 194 -7.99 7.01 -6.81
C VAL A 194 -9.33 7.16 -6.10
N GLU A 195 -9.65 6.32 -5.12
CA GLU A 195 -10.87 6.44 -4.31
C GLU A 195 -10.94 7.82 -3.66
N HIS A 196 -9.86 8.25 -3.02
CA HIS A 196 -9.78 9.55 -2.36
C HIS A 196 -10.04 10.73 -3.33
N MET A 197 -9.43 10.70 -4.52
CA MET A 197 -9.68 11.72 -5.56
C MET A 197 -11.09 11.66 -6.15
N LEU A 198 -11.75 10.51 -6.10
CA LEU A 198 -13.13 10.36 -6.57
C LEU A 198 -14.15 10.90 -5.54
N THR A 199 -13.83 10.86 -4.25
CA THR A 199 -14.73 11.25 -3.16
C THR A 199 -14.60 12.70 -2.71
N GLU A 200 -13.42 13.30 -2.83
CA GLU A 200 -13.17 14.72 -2.47
C GLU A 200 -13.28 15.64 -3.70
N SER A 201 -13.30 16.97 -3.49
CA SER A 201 -13.05 17.95 -4.57
C SER A 201 -11.67 17.67 -5.16
N GLY A 202 -11.66 16.99 -6.30
CA GLY A 202 -10.47 16.42 -6.91
C GLY A 202 -10.16 17.00 -8.28
N PRO A 203 -9.19 16.41 -9.00
CA PRO A 203 -8.82 16.86 -10.35
C PRO A 203 -9.99 16.72 -11.34
N ASP A 204 -9.98 17.54 -12.40
CA ASP A 204 -10.91 17.47 -13.54
C ASP A 204 -10.93 16.05 -14.13
N LYS A 205 -9.74 15.48 -14.30
CA LYS A 205 -9.54 14.20 -14.99
C LYS A 205 -8.55 13.30 -14.28
N ILE A 206 -8.92 12.03 -14.14
CA ILE A 206 -8.06 10.96 -13.62
C ILE A 206 -7.77 9.96 -14.74
N THR A 207 -6.50 9.68 -14.99
CA THR A 207 -6.04 8.57 -15.82
C THR A 207 -5.37 7.55 -14.91
N TRP A 208 -5.85 6.31 -14.90
CA TRP A 208 -5.28 5.24 -14.07
C TRP A 208 -4.64 4.16 -14.94
N ALA A 209 -3.32 4.04 -14.89
CA ALA A 209 -2.53 3.09 -15.64
C ALA A 209 -2.06 1.92 -14.75
N THR A 210 -2.23 0.68 -15.24
CA THR A 210 -1.80 -0.54 -14.56
C THR A 210 -1.16 -1.52 -15.54
N SER A 211 -0.15 -2.26 -15.06
CA SER A 211 0.48 -3.37 -15.80
C SER A 211 -0.31 -4.68 -15.73
N HIS A 212 -1.42 -4.69 -15.00
CA HIS A 212 -2.35 -5.82 -14.97
C HIS A 212 -3.36 -5.68 -16.11
N ALA A 213 -3.85 -6.81 -16.63
CA ALA A 213 -4.92 -6.80 -17.64
C ALA A 213 -6.25 -6.23 -17.11
N ASN A 214 -6.43 -6.19 -15.78
CA ASN A 214 -7.57 -5.59 -15.10
C ASN A 214 -7.16 -5.14 -13.68
N LEU A 215 -8.07 -4.48 -12.96
CA LEU A 215 -7.97 -4.27 -11.52
C LEU A 215 -8.39 -5.55 -10.80
N PHE A 216 -7.41 -6.32 -10.34
CA PHE A 216 -7.67 -7.59 -9.67
C PHE A 216 -7.86 -7.39 -8.17
N ALA A 217 -8.90 -8.03 -7.65
CA ALA A 217 -9.05 -8.16 -6.22
C ALA A 217 -7.92 -9.03 -5.65
N MET A 218 -7.50 -8.72 -4.43
CA MET A 218 -6.63 -9.57 -3.64
C MET A 218 -7.35 -10.88 -3.36
N ASP A 219 -6.65 -12.00 -3.51
CA ASP A 219 -7.17 -13.31 -3.11
C ASP A 219 -6.84 -13.54 -1.64
N ASP A 220 -7.81 -13.28 -0.77
CA ASP A 220 -7.70 -13.38 0.69
C ASP A 220 -8.66 -14.40 1.28
N ASN A 221 -9.10 -15.38 0.48
CA ASN A 221 -9.94 -16.44 0.98
C ASN A 221 -9.22 -17.28 2.07
N ALA A 222 -9.99 -17.99 2.89
CA ALA A 222 -9.45 -18.72 4.04
C ALA A 222 -8.36 -19.74 3.68
N PHE A 223 -8.50 -20.46 2.55
CA PHE A 223 -7.51 -21.44 2.11
C PHE A 223 -6.22 -20.78 1.61
N VAL A 224 -6.34 -19.64 0.93
CA VAL A 224 -5.16 -18.87 0.49
C VAL A 224 -4.43 -18.27 1.68
N ASN A 225 -5.17 -17.82 2.70
CA ASN A 225 -4.60 -17.23 3.90
C ASN A 225 -3.77 -18.21 4.76
N GLU A 226 -3.92 -19.53 4.58
CA GLU A 226 -3.02 -20.55 5.17
C GLU A 226 -1.56 -20.35 4.75
N ALA A 227 -1.30 -19.73 3.58
CA ALA A 227 0.05 -19.38 3.14
C ALA A 227 0.79 -18.44 4.11
N TYR A 228 0.04 -17.69 4.92
CA TYR A 228 0.59 -16.75 5.90
C TYR A 228 0.68 -17.33 7.32
N MET A 229 0.51 -18.65 7.48
CA MET A 229 0.63 -19.33 8.77
C MET A 229 2.08 -19.79 9.05
N PRO A 230 2.49 -19.89 10.34
CA PRO A 230 3.84 -20.33 10.69
C PRO A 230 4.23 -21.69 10.11
N SER A 231 3.29 -22.64 10.07
CA SER A 231 3.50 -23.98 9.51
C SER A 231 3.80 -23.96 8.01
N TYR A 232 3.07 -23.13 7.25
CA TYR A 232 3.35 -22.93 5.82
C TYR A 232 4.72 -22.32 5.62
N SER A 233 5.08 -21.27 6.37
CA SER A 233 6.40 -20.63 6.29
C SER A 233 7.54 -21.63 6.50
N GLN A 234 7.46 -22.47 7.55
CA GLN A 234 8.45 -23.52 7.80
C GLN A 234 8.59 -24.48 6.62
N ARG A 235 7.46 -24.97 6.08
CA ARG A 235 7.46 -25.85 4.90
C ARG A 235 7.98 -25.15 3.65
N PHE A 236 7.60 -23.90 3.43
CA PHE A 236 8.05 -23.10 2.29
C PHE A 236 9.57 -22.97 2.29
N HIS A 237 10.18 -22.75 3.45
CA HIS A 237 11.63 -22.63 3.60
C HIS A 237 12.41 -23.94 3.36
N THR A 238 11.78 -25.12 3.42
CA THR A 238 12.44 -26.38 3.04
C THR A 238 12.50 -26.60 1.53
N LEU A 239 11.77 -25.81 0.74
CA LEU A 239 11.72 -25.95 -0.71
C LEU A 239 12.96 -25.39 -1.42
N PRO A 240 13.38 -26.02 -2.55
CA PRO A 240 14.40 -25.45 -3.43
C PRO A 240 14.06 -24.02 -3.86
N ILE A 241 15.08 -23.17 -4.00
CA ILE A 241 14.90 -21.75 -4.31
C ILE A 241 14.09 -21.51 -5.59
N GLN A 242 14.25 -22.36 -6.61
CA GLN A 242 13.50 -22.25 -7.87
C GLN A 242 12.00 -22.48 -7.65
N ARG A 243 11.64 -23.44 -6.78
CA ARG A 243 10.23 -23.71 -6.42
C ARG A 243 9.64 -22.57 -5.62
N ARG A 244 10.37 -22.04 -4.65
CA ARG A 244 9.94 -20.85 -3.88
C ARG A 244 9.66 -19.66 -4.79
N ARG A 245 10.53 -19.39 -5.76
CA ARG A 245 10.35 -18.29 -6.73
C ARG A 245 9.10 -18.49 -7.59
N ALA A 246 8.89 -19.70 -8.11
CA ALA A 246 7.71 -20.02 -8.91
C ALA A 246 6.41 -19.82 -8.12
N ILE A 247 6.37 -20.27 -6.86
CA ILE A 247 5.20 -20.08 -5.97
C ILE A 247 4.91 -18.60 -5.76
N VAL A 248 5.91 -17.81 -5.36
CA VAL A 248 5.76 -16.36 -5.16
C VAL A 248 5.29 -15.66 -6.44
N GLU A 249 5.77 -16.11 -7.59
CA GLU A 249 5.35 -15.54 -8.87
C GLU A 249 3.90 -15.88 -9.25
N SER A 250 3.44 -17.10 -8.96
CA SER A 250 2.06 -17.52 -9.24
C SER A 250 1.05 -16.96 -8.25
N GLU A 251 1.46 -16.69 -7.02
CA GLU A 251 0.58 -16.27 -5.91
C GLU A 251 0.63 -14.75 -5.66
N LYS A 252 1.05 -13.94 -6.65
CA LYS A 252 1.16 -12.48 -6.50
C LYS A 252 -0.14 -11.83 -5.99
N LEU A 253 -1.29 -12.26 -6.49
CA LEU A 253 -2.59 -11.68 -6.10
C LEU A 253 -2.99 -11.95 -4.64
N THR A 254 -2.27 -12.81 -3.92
CA THR A 254 -2.49 -13.00 -2.48
C THR A 254 -1.98 -11.81 -1.64
N SER A 255 -1.21 -10.89 -2.24
CA SER A 255 -0.67 -9.69 -1.57
C SER A 255 -0.64 -8.42 -2.44
N ASP A 256 -0.52 -8.54 -3.77
CA ASP A 256 -0.41 -7.40 -4.71
C ASP A 256 -1.76 -7.00 -5.35
N GLY A 257 -2.88 -7.44 -4.78
CA GLY A 257 -4.23 -7.09 -5.23
C GLY A 257 -4.84 -5.88 -4.51
N ILE A 258 -6.06 -5.52 -4.92
CA ILE A 258 -6.91 -4.51 -4.27
C ILE A 258 -7.92 -5.23 -3.38
N SER A 259 -8.23 -4.75 -2.18
CA SER A 259 -9.27 -5.39 -1.37
C SER A 259 -10.61 -5.43 -2.14
N ALA A 260 -11.32 -6.55 -2.11
CA ALA A 260 -12.59 -6.69 -2.85
C ALA A 260 -13.61 -5.59 -2.48
N SER A 261 -13.63 -5.18 -1.22
CA SER A 261 -14.44 -4.06 -0.73
C SER A 261 -14.07 -2.73 -1.38
N LEU A 262 -12.78 -2.45 -1.63
CA LEU A 262 -12.32 -1.23 -2.28
C LEU A 262 -12.62 -1.26 -3.78
N CYS A 263 -12.47 -2.41 -4.44
CA CYS A 263 -12.90 -2.57 -5.83
C CYS A 263 -14.38 -2.19 -6.00
N ASN A 264 -15.24 -2.66 -5.10
CA ASN A 264 -16.68 -2.37 -5.15
C ASN A 264 -16.98 -0.90 -4.89
N ARG A 265 -16.36 -0.28 -3.87
CA ARG A 265 -16.54 1.16 -3.59
C ARG A 265 -16.05 2.06 -4.73
N LEU A 266 -14.93 1.71 -5.36
CA LEU A 266 -14.45 2.41 -6.55
C LEU A 266 -15.45 2.33 -7.71
N TYR A 267 -15.99 1.14 -7.97
CA TYR A 267 -16.97 0.96 -9.02
C TYR A 267 -18.26 1.75 -8.74
N GLU A 268 -18.73 1.76 -7.49
CA GLU A 268 -19.88 2.54 -7.04
C GLU A 268 -19.63 4.05 -7.19
N ALA A 269 -18.47 4.56 -6.76
CA ALA A 269 -18.11 5.96 -6.93
C ALA A 269 -18.07 6.40 -8.41
N LEU A 270 -17.55 5.54 -9.29
CA LEU A 270 -17.58 5.78 -10.74
C LEU A 270 -19.00 5.73 -11.30
N TYR A 271 -19.82 4.79 -10.85
CA TYR A 271 -21.21 4.69 -11.26
C TYR A 271 -21.99 5.96 -10.91
N GLU A 272 -21.86 6.46 -9.67
CA GLU A 272 -22.52 7.68 -9.23
C GLU A 272 -22.06 8.92 -10.01
N ARG A 273 -20.75 9.06 -10.29
CA ARG A 273 -20.23 10.16 -11.13
C ARG A 273 -20.80 10.16 -12.55
N SER A 274 -21.17 8.98 -13.07
CA SER A 274 -21.75 8.84 -14.41
C SER A 274 -23.16 9.43 -14.57
N VAL A 275 -23.83 9.73 -13.46
CA VAL A 275 -25.16 10.36 -13.45
C VAL A 275 -25.09 11.80 -13.96
N HIS A 276 -24.05 12.54 -13.57
CA HIS A 276 -23.92 13.98 -13.80
C HIS A 276 -22.90 14.35 -14.89
N SER A 277 -22.08 13.39 -15.34
CA SER A 277 -21.00 13.63 -16.32
C SER A 277 -20.76 12.42 -17.21
N THR A 278 -20.20 12.62 -18.40
CA THR A 278 -19.71 11.50 -19.21
C THR A 278 -18.43 10.98 -18.58
N LEU A 279 -18.42 9.74 -18.09
CA LEU A 279 -17.25 9.16 -17.41
C LEU A 279 -15.96 9.25 -18.21
N ALA A 280 -16.01 9.15 -19.54
CA ALA A 280 -14.83 9.26 -20.40
C ALA A 280 -14.14 10.63 -20.35
N ASP A 281 -14.86 11.68 -19.93
CA ASP A 281 -14.34 13.04 -19.84
C ASP A 281 -13.49 13.19 -18.56
N CYS A 282 -13.94 12.61 -17.44
CA CYS A 282 -13.32 12.77 -16.12
C CYS A 282 -12.52 11.55 -15.63
N PHE A 283 -12.67 10.37 -16.24
CA PHE A 283 -11.97 9.15 -15.82
C PHE A 283 -11.58 8.25 -17.00
N SER A 284 -10.34 7.75 -16.98
CA SER A 284 -9.89 6.73 -17.94
C SER A 284 -9.00 5.69 -17.27
N SER A 285 -9.15 4.42 -17.68
CA SER A 285 -8.33 3.31 -17.19
C SER A 285 -7.57 2.66 -18.36
N VAL A 286 -6.26 2.49 -18.16
CA VAL A 286 -5.32 1.91 -19.12
C VAL A 286 -4.69 0.67 -18.50
N ALA A 287 -5.09 -0.49 -19.00
CA ALA A 287 -4.56 -1.79 -18.60
C ALA A 287 -3.62 -2.33 -19.69
N PHE A 288 -2.37 -2.62 -19.31
CA PHE A 288 -1.41 -3.29 -20.19
C PHE A 288 -1.43 -4.78 -19.82
N GLY A 289 -1.82 -5.66 -20.74
CA GLY A 289 -1.70 -7.11 -20.52
C GLY A 289 -0.24 -7.54 -20.42
N ALA A 290 0.04 -8.66 -19.76
CA ALA A 290 1.39 -9.21 -19.56
C ALA A 290 2.15 -9.56 -20.86
N ASN A 291 1.52 -9.44 -22.03
CA ASN A 291 2.16 -9.57 -23.33
C ASN A 291 2.50 -8.19 -23.90
N GLY A 292 3.56 -7.59 -23.37
CA GLY A 292 4.17 -6.35 -23.88
C GLY A 292 4.91 -6.52 -25.21
N ARG A 293 4.33 -7.23 -26.18
CA ARG A 293 4.77 -7.31 -27.58
C ARG A 293 3.56 -7.48 -28.49
N ASP A 294 2.91 -6.36 -28.78
CA ASP A 294 2.67 -5.89 -30.16
C ASP A 294 1.60 -4.81 -30.16
N HIS A 295 1.97 -3.67 -30.71
CA HIS A 295 1.03 -2.70 -31.22
C HIS A 295 0.28 -3.31 -32.40
N THR A 296 -0.93 -3.83 -32.16
CA THR A 296 -2.01 -3.81 -33.13
C THR A 296 -3.35 -3.66 -32.39
N PRO A 297 -4.26 -2.77 -32.85
CA PRO A 297 -5.60 -2.67 -32.30
C PRO A 297 -6.43 -3.84 -32.83
N GLN A 298 -6.12 -5.07 -32.40
CA GLN A 298 -6.87 -6.25 -32.78
C GLN A 298 -7.27 -7.01 -31.53
N ARG A 299 -8.50 -6.73 -31.09
CA ARG A 299 -9.38 -7.57 -30.26
C ARG A 299 -8.68 -8.72 -29.50
N SER A 300 -7.85 -8.41 -28.51
CA SER A 300 -7.59 -9.38 -27.46
C SER A 300 -8.84 -9.42 -26.57
N LEU A 301 -9.53 -10.56 -26.55
CA LEU A 301 -10.63 -10.91 -25.64
C LEU A 301 -10.15 -10.97 -24.18
N ALA A 302 -9.60 -9.87 -23.67
CA ALA A 302 -9.55 -9.63 -22.23
C ALA A 302 -10.93 -9.07 -21.86
N TYR A 303 -11.59 -9.68 -20.87
CA TYR A 303 -12.81 -9.15 -20.28
C TYR A 303 -12.51 -7.76 -19.70
N ARG A 304 -12.69 -6.73 -20.52
CA ARG A 304 -12.50 -5.34 -20.16
C ARG A 304 -13.82 -4.85 -19.61
N VAL A 305 -13.83 -4.46 -18.33
CA VAL A 305 -14.94 -3.67 -17.79
C VAL A 305 -14.81 -2.26 -18.38
N ASP A 306 -15.32 -2.09 -19.60
CA ASP A 306 -15.41 -0.80 -20.26
C ASP A 306 -16.76 -0.15 -19.87
N LEU A 307 -16.74 0.57 -18.75
CA LEU A 307 -17.87 1.33 -18.24
C LEU A 307 -18.37 2.38 -19.27
N ALA A 308 -17.45 2.99 -20.03
CA ALA A 308 -17.79 3.97 -21.05
C ALA A 308 -18.62 3.35 -22.19
N ARG A 309 -18.31 2.11 -22.60
CA ARG A 309 -19.10 1.37 -23.60
C ARG A 309 -20.36 0.73 -23.03
N HIS A 310 -20.37 0.26 -21.79
CA HIS A 310 -21.57 -0.37 -21.21
C HIS A 310 -22.71 0.64 -20.97
N VAL A 311 -22.40 1.85 -20.51
CA VAL A 311 -23.40 2.92 -20.33
C VAL A 311 -23.88 3.47 -21.68
N ALA A 312 -22.98 3.64 -22.65
CA ALA A 312 -23.34 4.06 -24.01
C ALA A 312 -24.20 2.99 -24.74
N ALA A 313 -23.91 1.70 -24.55
CA ALA A 313 -24.66 0.60 -25.17
C ALA A 313 -26.09 0.46 -24.64
N GLN A 314 -26.36 0.87 -23.39
CA GLN A 314 -27.73 0.91 -22.87
C GLN A 314 -28.52 2.12 -23.39
N ARG A 315 -27.86 3.26 -23.63
CA ARG A 315 -28.52 4.44 -24.22
C ARG A 315 -28.80 4.30 -25.72
N HIS A 316 -28.04 3.47 -26.46
CA HIS A 316 -28.15 3.34 -27.91
C HIS A 316 -29.00 2.17 -28.45
N LYS A 317 -29.67 1.38 -27.60
CA LYS A 317 -30.65 0.35 -28.06
C LYS A 317 -32.02 0.92 -28.49
N ARG A 318 -32.03 2.11 -29.08
CA ARG A 318 -33.10 2.60 -29.95
C ARG A 318 -32.46 3.31 -31.14
N GLY A 319 -32.30 2.58 -32.26
CA GLY A 319 -32.11 3.21 -33.57
C GLY A 319 -30.95 2.70 -34.44
N GLN A 320 -31.26 1.70 -35.26
CA GLN A 320 -30.88 1.54 -36.67
C GLN A 320 -29.44 1.18 -37.12
N ASN A 321 -29.45 0.55 -38.29
CA ASN A 321 -28.44 -0.29 -38.93
C ASN A 321 -27.47 0.48 -39.87
N HIS A 322 -26.30 -0.14 -40.05
CA HIS A 322 -25.47 -0.26 -41.28
C HIS A 322 -24.35 0.77 -41.62
N PRO A 323 -23.29 0.30 -42.33
CA PRO A 323 -21.89 0.68 -42.07
C PRO A 323 -21.20 1.44 -43.22
N GLY A 324 -20.08 2.10 -42.94
CA GLY A 324 -19.23 2.66 -44.00
C GLY A 324 -17.94 3.36 -43.55
N ASN A 325 -16.82 2.82 -44.04
CA ASN A 325 -15.54 3.43 -44.39
C ASN A 325 -14.45 3.81 -43.36
N ARG A 326 -13.26 3.31 -43.74
CA ARG A 326 -11.88 3.56 -43.28
C ARG A 326 -11.44 4.99 -43.60
N PHE A 327 -10.56 5.57 -42.77
CA PHE A 327 -9.34 6.27 -43.21
C PHE A 327 -8.33 6.37 -42.04
N SER A 328 -7.05 6.45 -42.41
CA SER A 328 -5.84 6.34 -41.60
C SER A 328 -5.27 7.70 -41.16
N ALA A 329 -4.55 7.76 -40.03
CA ALA A 329 -3.24 8.43 -39.88
C ALA A 329 -2.76 8.42 -38.40
N ALA A 330 -1.43 8.45 -38.22
CA ALA A 330 -0.66 8.14 -37.01
C ALA A 330 -0.66 9.22 -35.89
N PRO A 331 -0.30 8.88 -34.62
CA PRO A 331 -0.08 9.86 -33.56
C PRO A 331 1.40 10.09 -33.20
N PHE A 332 1.75 11.35 -32.91
CA PHE A 332 2.90 11.80 -32.10
C PHE A 332 2.36 12.51 -30.84
N ALA A 333 3.15 12.62 -29.77
CA ALA A 333 2.76 13.22 -28.47
C ALA A 333 3.60 14.47 -28.13
N ILE A 334 2.97 15.58 -27.74
CA ILE A 334 3.58 16.79 -27.11
C ILE A 334 2.57 17.38 -26.09
N ARG A 335 3.07 17.91 -24.96
CA ARG A 335 2.36 18.77 -23.98
C ARG A 335 1.78 20.01 -24.68
N SER A 336 0.49 20.32 -24.54
CA SER A 336 -0.02 21.64 -24.94
C SER A 336 -0.40 22.48 -23.72
N GLU A 337 0.20 23.66 -23.62
CA GLU A 337 -0.30 24.77 -22.82
C GLU A 337 -1.38 25.51 -23.62
N ALA A 338 -2.52 25.78 -22.99
CA ALA A 338 -3.60 26.55 -23.59
C ALA A 338 -3.31 28.05 -23.54
N ALA A 339 -2.99 28.66 -24.68
CA ALA A 339 -2.87 30.11 -24.81
C ALA A 339 -4.25 30.78 -24.91
N ARG A 340 -4.54 31.71 -23.98
CA ARG A 340 -5.72 32.59 -23.97
C ARG A 340 -5.70 33.54 -25.19
N ARG A 341 -6.82 33.57 -25.93
CA ARG A 341 -7.13 34.59 -26.93
C ARG A 341 -7.43 35.94 -26.27
N ARG A 342 -6.80 37.01 -26.75
CA ARG A 342 -7.38 38.37 -26.73
C ARG A 342 -7.43 38.89 -28.17
N LYS A 343 -8.59 39.41 -28.55
CA LYS A 343 -8.86 40.30 -29.69
C LYS A 343 -9.16 41.70 -29.11
N PRO A 344 -9.20 42.77 -29.92
CA PRO A 344 -9.01 42.84 -31.38
C PRO A 344 -7.60 43.23 -31.81
#